data_AF-A0A4V1USY3-F1
#
_entry.id   AF-A0A4V1USY3-F1
#
_cell.length_a   1.000
_cell.length_b   1.000
_cell.length_c   1.000
_cell.angle_alpha   90.00
_cell.angle_beta   90.00
_cell.angle_gamma   90.00
#
_symmetry.space_group_name_H-M   'P 1'
#
loop_
_entity.id
_entity.type
_entity.pdbx_description
1 polymer ?
#
loop_
_entity_poly.entity_id
_entity_poly.type
_entity_poly.pdbx_seq_one_letter_code
_entity_poly.pdbx_strand_id
1 'polypeptide(L)'
;MPVTIREVAAAAGVSPAAASKVLHGRGDSVRVGAERAEHIRKIALDLNYRPNLLARNLRTGRTHTVGLVFENFGSIAGGPLYYVDLLEGVASTLFPQHYRLTILPELPGGDALSALGDGQLEGVVWCKLARDEAALRLIHDSPIPIVAMNAPAPEDPTSAVFVSCDNEGGIELAVD
;
A
#
# COMPACT_ATOMS: atom_id res chain seq x y z
N MET A 1 -8.26 -23.82 -13.28
CA MET A 1 -7.90 -22.42 -13.58
C MET A 1 -8.88 -21.50 -12.87
N PRO A 2 -8.45 -20.33 -12.35
CA PRO A 2 -9.38 -19.37 -11.77
C PRO A 2 -10.30 -18.80 -12.85
N VAL A 3 -11.58 -18.60 -12.50
CA VAL A 3 -12.57 -18.02 -13.42
C VAL A 3 -12.19 -16.58 -13.75
N THR A 4 -12.26 -16.25 -15.03
CA THR A 4 -11.93 -14.95 -15.60
C THR A 4 -13.18 -14.10 -15.79
N ILE A 5 -13.00 -12.79 -15.89
CA ILE A 5 -14.13 -11.89 -16.15
C ILE A 5 -14.76 -12.10 -17.53
N ARG A 6 -14.03 -12.69 -18.47
CA ARG A 6 -14.54 -13.06 -19.80
C ARG A 6 -15.52 -14.23 -19.70
N GLU A 7 -15.24 -15.21 -18.86
CA GLU A 7 -16.15 -16.34 -18.61
C GLU A 7 -17.41 -15.89 -17.90
N VAL A 8 -17.31 -14.99 -16.91
CA VAL A 8 -18.49 -14.38 -16.27
C VAL A 8 -19.32 -13.59 -17.29
N ALA A 9 -18.68 -12.79 -18.13
CA ALA A 9 -19.36 -11.99 -19.16
C ALA A 9 -20.08 -12.87 -20.20
N ALA A 10 -19.43 -13.97 -20.62
CA ALA A 10 -20.01 -14.94 -21.54
C ALA A 10 -21.23 -15.64 -20.92
N ALA A 11 -21.12 -16.11 -19.66
CA ALA A 11 -22.23 -16.74 -18.95
C ALA A 11 -23.40 -15.76 -18.71
N ALA A 12 -23.12 -14.48 -18.47
CA ALA A 12 -24.13 -13.45 -18.25
C ALA A 12 -24.69 -12.81 -19.54
N GLY A 13 -24.16 -13.17 -20.72
CA GLY A 13 -24.61 -12.61 -21.99
C GLY A 13 -24.37 -11.10 -22.10
N VAL A 14 -23.22 -10.62 -21.64
CA VAL A 14 -22.83 -9.20 -21.66
C VAL A 14 -21.39 -9.02 -22.14
N SER A 15 -20.99 -7.77 -22.44
CA SER A 15 -19.60 -7.47 -22.75
C SER A 15 -18.70 -7.58 -21.51
N PRO A 16 -17.41 -7.93 -21.65
CA PRO A 16 -16.45 -7.92 -20.53
C PRO A 16 -16.37 -6.56 -19.82
N ALA A 17 -16.56 -5.46 -20.56
CA ALA A 17 -16.60 -4.12 -19.99
C ALA A 17 -17.82 -3.91 -19.09
N ALA A 18 -19.01 -4.35 -19.50
CA ALA A 18 -20.23 -4.26 -18.69
C ALA A 18 -20.11 -5.12 -17.42
N ALA A 19 -19.66 -6.37 -17.54
CA ALA A 19 -19.40 -7.24 -16.39
C ALA A 19 -18.37 -6.62 -15.44
N SER A 20 -17.27 -6.07 -15.96
CA SER A 20 -16.27 -5.34 -15.18
C SER A 20 -16.87 -4.18 -14.42
N LYS A 21 -17.61 -3.28 -15.07
CA LYS A 21 -18.16 -2.11 -14.37
C LYS A 21 -19.14 -2.52 -13.28
N VAL A 22 -20.01 -3.50 -13.52
CA VAL A 22 -20.97 -3.99 -12.51
C VAL A 22 -20.27 -4.63 -11.31
N LEU A 23 -19.31 -5.53 -11.54
CA LEU A 23 -18.60 -6.25 -10.47
C LEU A 23 -17.65 -5.33 -9.67
N HIS A 24 -17.30 -4.16 -10.21
CA HIS A 24 -16.50 -3.14 -9.52
C HIS A 24 -17.35 -1.98 -8.98
N GLY A 25 -18.67 -2.15 -8.82
CA GLY A 25 -19.54 -1.14 -8.21
C GLY A 25 -19.77 0.11 -9.06
N ARG A 26 -19.42 0.08 -10.35
CA ARG A 26 -19.61 1.17 -11.33
C ARG A 26 -20.69 0.86 -12.36
N GLY A 27 -21.65 -0.01 -12.03
CA GLY A 27 -22.70 -0.46 -12.95
C GLY A 27 -23.54 0.68 -13.56
N ASP A 28 -23.77 1.73 -12.77
CA ASP A 28 -24.54 2.92 -13.18
C ASP A 28 -23.86 3.67 -14.34
N SER A 29 -22.52 3.61 -14.42
CA SER A 29 -21.74 4.24 -15.49
C SER A 29 -21.81 3.54 -16.86
N VAL A 30 -22.61 2.47 -16.99
CA VAL A 30 -22.91 1.83 -18.29
C VAL A 30 -24.42 1.72 -18.55
N ARG A 31 -25.26 2.36 -17.72
CA ARG A 31 -26.72 2.19 -17.76
C ARG A 31 -27.14 0.71 -17.75
N VAL A 32 -26.43 -0.14 -17.00
CA VAL A 32 -26.89 -1.51 -16.79
C VAL A 32 -28.08 -1.44 -15.83
N GLY A 33 -29.26 -1.89 -16.27
CA GLY A 33 -30.43 -1.96 -15.40
C GLY A 33 -30.15 -2.81 -14.16
N ALA A 34 -30.77 -2.45 -13.02
CA ALA A 34 -30.53 -3.08 -11.73
C ALA A 34 -30.65 -4.61 -11.78
N GLU A 35 -31.69 -5.12 -12.44
CA GLU A 35 -31.91 -6.56 -12.65
C GLU A 35 -30.74 -7.24 -13.35
N ARG A 36 -30.21 -6.61 -14.41
CA ARG A 36 -29.09 -7.17 -15.19
C ARG A 36 -27.78 -7.09 -14.41
N ALA A 37 -27.61 -6.05 -13.58
CA ALA A 37 -26.47 -5.94 -12.69
C ALA A 37 -26.50 -7.04 -11.60
N GLU A 38 -27.67 -7.33 -11.05
CA GLU A 38 -27.87 -8.40 -10.07
C GLU A 38 -27.66 -9.78 -10.69
N HIS A 39 -28.14 -10.01 -11.91
CA HIS A 39 -27.87 -11.23 -12.66
C HIS A 39 -26.36 -11.50 -12.87
N ILE A 40 -25.59 -10.45 -13.23
CA ILE A 40 -24.13 -10.56 -13.37
C ILE A 40 -23.47 -10.93 -12.03
N ARG A 41 -23.89 -10.30 -10.92
CA ARG A 41 -23.34 -10.59 -9.59
C ARG A 41 -23.63 -12.03 -9.16
N LYS A 42 -24.84 -12.53 -9.44
CA LYS A 42 -25.22 -13.91 -9.16
C LYS A 42 -24.35 -14.90 -9.92
N ILE A 43 -24.19 -14.72 -11.24
CA ILE A 43 -23.34 -15.60 -12.06
C ILE A 43 -21.88 -15.57 -11.59
N ALA A 44 -21.36 -14.39 -11.25
CA ALA A 44 -20.02 -14.28 -10.70
C ALA A 44 -19.87 -15.10 -9.40
N LEU A 45 -20.87 -15.07 -8.54
CA LEU A 45 -20.90 -15.84 -7.29
C LEU A 45 -21.00 -17.35 -7.54
N ASP A 46 -21.90 -17.76 -8.44
CA ASP A 46 -22.10 -19.17 -8.83
C ASP A 46 -20.85 -19.78 -9.46
N LEU A 47 -20.11 -18.99 -10.24
CA LEU A 47 -18.83 -19.39 -10.83
C LEU A 47 -17.64 -19.27 -9.86
N ASN A 48 -17.86 -18.82 -8.62
CA ASN A 48 -16.79 -18.52 -7.65
C ASN A 48 -15.73 -17.57 -8.24
N TYR A 49 -16.17 -16.59 -9.03
CA TYR A 49 -15.31 -15.57 -9.61
C TYR A 49 -14.72 -14.69 -8.51
N ARG A 50 -13.40 -14.53 -8.53
CA ARG A 50 -12.68 -13.58 -7.69
C ARG A 50 -11.93 -12.59 -8.58
N PRO A 51 -12.05 -11.27 -8.33
CA PRO A 51 -11.28 -10.28 -9.07
C PRO A 51 -9.78 -10.58 -9.00
N ASN A 52 -9.13 -10.65 -10.16
CA ASN A 52 -7.69 -10.83 -10.22
C ASN A 52 -7.01 -9.46 -10.01
N LEU A 53 -6.50 -9.25 -8.80
CA LEU A 53 -5.81 -8.02 -8.41
C LEU A 53 -4.53 -7.80 -9.24
N LEU A 54 -3.78 -8.84 -9.58
CA LEU A 54 -2.57 -8.71 -10.42
C LEU A 54 -2.92 -8.17 -11.82
N ALA A 55 -3.94 -8.76 -12.46
CA ALA A 55 -4.41 -8.29 -13.76
C ALA A 55 -4.96 -6.85 -13.69
N ARG A 56 -5.57 -6.47 -12.56
CA ARG A 56 -6.00 -5.10 -12.31
C ARG A 56 -4.82 -4.15 -12.18
N ASN A 57 -3.85 -4.51 -11.34
CA ASN A 57 -2.67 -3.70 -11.05
C ASN A 57 -1.85 -3.43 -12.32
N LEU A 58 -1.68 -4.46 -13.16
CA LEU A 58 -1.03 -4.33 -14.48
C LEU A 58 -1.76 -3.34 -15.39
N ARG A 59 -3.10 -3.33 -15.37
CA ARG A 59 -3.89 -2.41 -16.19
C ARG A 59 -3.86 -0.97 -15.66
N THR A 60 -3.85 -0.80 -14.34
CA THR A 60 -3.90 0.52 -13.71
C THR A 60 -2.53 1.13 -13.46
N GLY A 61 -1.46 0.35 -13.52
CA GLY A 61 -0.13 0.75 -13.06
C GLY A 61 -0.09 1.03 -11.55
N ARG A 62 -1.02 0.44 -10.80
CA ARG A 62 -1.23 0.75 -9.37
C ARG A 62 -1.34 -0.54 -8.57
N THR A 63 -0.56 -0.69 -7.53
CA THR A 63 -0.59 -1.87 -6.65
C THR A 63 -1.48 -1.69 -5.45
N HIS A 64 -1.76 -0.44 -5.06
CA HIS A 64 -2.39 -0.09 -3.79
C HIS A 64 -1.68 -0.75 -2.59
N THR A 65 -0.36 -0.77 -2.59
CA THR A 65 0.44 -1.34 -1.50
C THR A 65 1.40 -0.28 -0.97
N VAL A 66 1.43 -0.10 0.34
CA VAL A 66 2.43 0.70 1.05
C VAL A 66 3.29 -0.22 1.90
N GLY A 67 4.59 0.01 1.85
CA GLY A 67 5.56 -0.69 2.69
C GLY A 67 5.73 0.02 4.04
N LEU A 68 5.90 -0.75 5.10
CA LEU A 68 6.32 -0.25 6.41
C LEU A 68 7.61 -0.95 6.79
N VAL A 69 8.69 -0.18 6.79
CA VAL A 69 10.05 -0.68 7.01
C VAL A 69 10.41 -0.58 8.49
N PHE A 70 10.75 -1.72 9.07
CA PHE A 70 11.33 -1.86 10.41
C PHE A 70 12.74 -2.46 10.30
N GLU A 71 13.48 -2.50 11.41
CA GLU A 71 14.81 -3.12 11.46
C GLU A 71 14.76 -4.65 11.45
N ASN A 72 13.76 -5.25 12.10
CA ASN A 72 13.47 -6.68 12.12
C ASN A 72 12.15 -6.95 12.87
N PHE A 73 11.64 -8.18 12.77
CA PHE A 73 10.43 -8.58 13.50
C PHE A 73 10.60 -8.63 15.03
N GLY A 74 11.82 -8.89 15.52
CA GLY A 74 12.13 -8.84 16.95
C GLY A 74 11.91 -7.45 17.55
N SER A 75 12.27 -6.40 16.80
CA SER A 75 12.01 -5.01 17.16
C SER A 75 10.50 -4.71 17.21
N ILE A 76 9.66 -5.41 16.43
CA ILE A 76 8.20 -5.26 16.50
C ILE A 76 7.63 -5.96 17.74
N ALA A 77 8.05 -7.19 18.01
CA ALA A 77 7.48 -8.00 19.10
C ALA A 77 8.02 -7.65 20.49
N GLY A 78 9.27 -7.20 20.59
CA GLY A 78 9.95 -6.89 21.86
C GLY A 78 10.58 -5.50 21.93
N GLY A 79 10.34 -4.66 20.92
CA GLY A 79 10.81 -3.27 20.93
C GLY A 79 9.82 -2.32 21.61
N PRO A 80 9.92 -1.01 21.33
CA PRO A 80 9.08 0.00 21.96
C PRO A 80 7.59 -0.25 21.70
N LEU A 81 6.77 -0.11 22.75
CA LEU A 81 5.33 -0.36 22.67
C LEU A 81 4.61 0.47 21.59
N TYR A 82 5.15 1.65 21.26
CA TYR A 82 4.56 2.54 20.25
C TYR A 82 4.55 1.96 18.83
N TYR A 83 5.32 0.91 18.53
CA TYR A 83 5.29 0.29 17.19
C TYR A 83 3.93 -0.33 16.86
N VAL A 84 3.21 -0.84 17.87
CA VAL A 84 1.85 -1.37 17.68
C VAL A 84 0.88 -0.23 17.37
N ASP A 85 0.98 0.88 18.12
CA ASP A 85 0.15 2.07 17.87
C ASP A 85 0.44 2.69 16.50
N LEU A 86 1.72 2.68 16.08
CA LEU A 86 2.11 3.10 14.75
C LEU A 86 1.50 2.22 13.65
N LEU A 87 1.58 0.91 13.80
CA LEU A 87 0.95 -0.04 12.88
C LEU A 87 -0.55 0.23 12.76
N GLU A 88 -1.23 0.46 13.89
CA GLU A 88 -2.65 0.77 13.93
C GLU A 88 -2.95 2.11 13.23
N GLY A 89 -2.16 3.16 13.49
CA GLY A 89 -2.32 4.47 12.83
C GLY A 89 -2.15 4.40 11.31
N VAL A 90 -1.14 3.65 10.84
CA VAL A 90 -0.92 3.43 9.41
C VAL A 90 -2.06 2.59 8.81
N ALA A 91 -2.43 1.47 9.44
CA ALA A 91 -3.47 0.58 8.94
C ALA A 91 -4.85 1.25 8.87
N SER A 92 -5.24 1.95 9.94
CA SER A 92 -6.52 2.67 10.02
C SER A 92 -6.64 3.79 8.97
N THR A 93 -5.52 4.34 8.50
CA THR A 93 -5.48 5.31 7.41
C THR A 93 -5.53 4.66 6.02
N LEU A 94 -4.78 3.56 5.82
CA LEU A 94 -4.63 2.91 4.52
C LEU A 94 -5.85 2.05 4.13
N PHE A 95 -6.38 1.26 5.06
CA PHE A 95 -7.40 0.25 4.74
C PHE A 95 -8.73 0.84 4.25
N PRO A 96 -9.25 1.95 4.80
CA PRO A 96 -10.44 2.62 4.26
C PRO A 96 -10.25 3.11 2.82
N GLN A 97 -9.01 3.38 2.40
CA GLN A 97 -8.66 3.77 1.03
C GLN A 97 -8.34 2.58 0.12
N HIS A 98 -8.59 1.35 0.60
CA HIS A 98 -8.31 0.09 -0.09
C HIS A 98 -6.83 -0.16 -0.40
N TYR A 99 -5.94 0.49 0.35
CA TYR A 99 -4.53 0.14 0.36
C TYR A 99 -4.26 -1.09 1.22
N ARG A 100 -3.19 -1.80 0.87
CA ARG A 100 -2.60 -2.90 1.63
C ARG A 100 -1.34 -2.40 2.33
N LEU A 101 -1.07 -2.95 3.50
CA LEU A 101 0.14 -2.72 4.24
C LEU A 101 1.03 -3.97 4.14
N THR A 102 2.28 -3.78 3.74
CA THR A 102 3.31 -4.83 3.76
C THR A 102 4.38 -4.46 4.77
N ILE A 103 4.65 -5.34 5.72
CA ILE A 103 5.72 -5.16 6.70
C ILE A 103 7.03 -5.66 6.10
N LEU A 104 8.04 -4.81 6.10
CA LEU A 104 9.36 -5.06 5.52
C LEU A 104 10.40 -4.98 6.66
N PRO A 105 10.88 -6.12 7.19
CA PRO A 105 11.93 -6.12 8.22
C PRO A 105 13.31 -5.71 7.67
N GLU A 106 13.47 -5.75 6.34
CA GLU A 106 14.62 -5.27 5.60
C GLU A 106 14.15 -5.04 4.15
N LEU A 107 14.77 -4.11 3.43
CA LEU A 107 14.54 -4.02 1.99
C LEU A 107 15.28 -5.19 1.29
N PRO A 108 14.59 -5.99 0.46
CA PRO A 108 15.18 -7.21 -0.10
C PRO A 108 16.35 -6.91 -1.04
N GLY A 109 17.50 -7.53 -0.77
CA GLY A 109 18.73 -7.42 -1.57
C GLY A 109 19.56 -6.18 -1.21
N GLY A 110 20.88 -6.25 -1.37
CA GLY A 110 21.80 -5.14 -1.06
C GLY A 110 21.61 -3.86 -1.89
N ASP A 111 20.51 -3.76 -2.65
CA ASP A 111 20.08 -2.57 -3.38
C ASP A 111 18.62 -2.25 -3.04
N ALA A 112 18.47 -1.41 -2.02
CA ALA A 112 17.19 -0.92 -1.56
C ALA A 112 16.45 -0.07 -2.62
N LEU A 113 17.14 0.58 -3.56
CA LEU A 113 16.48 1.35 -4.62
C LEU A 113 15.76 0.43 -5.60
N SER A 114 16.39 -0.69 -5.98
CA SER A 114 15.75 -1.71 -6.81
C SER A 114 14.50 -2.29 -6.13
N ALA A 115 14.55 -2.55 -4.82
CA ALA A 115 13.39 -3.03 -4.06
C ALA A 115 12.23 -2.02 -4.01
N LEU A 116 12.53 -0.72 -3.91
CA LEU A 116 11.52 0.34 -3.96
C LEU A 116 10.99 0.58 -5.38
N GLY A 117 11.77 0.23 -6.40
CA GLY A 117 11.47 0.45 -7.82
C GLY A 117 10.87 -0.73 -8.58
N ASP A 118 10.66 -1.88 -7.94
CA ASP A 118 10.16 -3.10 -8.60
C ASP A 118 8.67 -3.04 -8.98
N GLY A 119 8.00 -1.94 -8.63
CA GLY A 119 6.59 -1.68 -8.92
C GLY A 119 5.63 -2.44 -8.01
N GLN A 120 6.08 -3.03 -6.89
CA GLN A 120 5.20 -3.65 -5.90
C GLN A 120 4.63 -2.63 -4.90
N LEU A 121 5.38 -1.57 -4.60
CA LEU A 121 5.04 -0.54 -3.62
C LEU A 121 4.70 0.78 -4.30
N GLU A 122 3.71 1.52 -3.77
CA GLU A 122 3.38 2.89 -4.18
C GLU A 122 3.97 3.95 -3.23
N GLY A 123 4.56 3.52 -2.12
CA GLY A 123 5.18 4.38 -1.11
C GLY A 123 5.65 3.58 0.10
N VAL A 124 6.52 4.18 0.91
CA VAL A 124 7.08 3.55 2.11
C VAL A 124 7.04 4.49 3.32
N VAL A 125 6.61 3.94 4.45
CA VAL A 125 6.83 4.51 5.78
C VAL A 125 8.03 3.80 6.39
N TRP A 126 9.06 4.56 6.77
CA TRP A 126 10.32 4.01 7.28
C TRP A 126 10.51 4.42 8.74
N CYS A 127 10.34 3.47 9.65
CA CYS A 127 10.25 3.73 11.09
C CYS A 127 11.56 4.20 11.73
N LYS A 128 12.69 3.84 11.11
CA LYS A 128 14.03 4.21 11.55
C LYS A 128 14.97 4.21 10.36
N LEU A 129 15.15 5.38 9.77
CA LEU A 129 16.08 5.58 8.68
C LEU A 129 17.44 5.99 9.26
N ALA A 130 18.52 5.36 8.80
CA ALA A 130 19.87 5.80 9.12
C ALA A 130 20.11 7.23 8.58
N ARG A 131 21.06 7.97 9.15
CA ARG A 131 21.41 9.33 8.71
C ARG A 131 22.79 9.41 8.09
N ASP A 132 23.16 8.37 7.36
CA ASP A 132 24.38 8.39 6.57
C ASP A 132 24.08 8.89 5.15
N GLU A 133 25.15 9.14 4.38
CA GLU A 133 25.02 9.54 2.98
C GLU A 133 24.23 8.53 2.15
N ALA A 134 24.30 7.24 2.50
CA ALA A 134 23.61 6.18 1.76
C ALA A 134 22.08 6.34 1.89
N ALA A 135 21.57 6.62 3.08
CA ALA A 135 20.16 6.86 3.31
C ALA A 135 19.66 8.14 2.62
N LEU A 136 20.46 9.22 2.62
CA LEU A 136 20.10 10.47 1.93
C LEU A 136 20.05 10.28 0.41
N ARG A 137 21.03 9.57 -0.17
CA ARG A 137 21.01 9.20 -1.60
C ARG A 137 19.80 8.34 -1.92
N LEU A 138 19.47 7.39 -1.06
CA LEU A 138 18.28 6.56 -1.23
C LEU A 138 17.00 7.38 -1.24
N ILE A 139 16.84 8.35 -0.32
CA ILE A 139 15.69 9.26 -0.32
C ILE A 139 15.62 10.02 -1.65
N HIS A 140 16.74 10.59 -2.07
CA HIS A 140 16.82 11.40 -3.27
C HIS A 140 16.47 10.61 -4.53
N ASP A 141 17.03 9.41 -4.67
CA ASP A 141 16.90 8.57 -5.87
C ASP A 141 15.67 7.67 -5.85
N SER A 142 14.85 7.71 -4.78
CA SER A 142 13.71 6.82 -4.64
C SER A 142 12.65 7.08 -5.74
N PRO A 143 12.18 6.02 -6.42
CA PRO A 143 11.14 6.16 -7.44
C PRO A 143 9.74 6.31 -6.84
N ILE A 144 9.60 6.15 -5.51
CA ILE A 144 8.34 6.22 -4.77
C ILE A 144 8.46 7.13 -3.55
N PRO A 145 7.36 7.71 -3.06
CA PRO A 145 7.39 8.56 -1.87
C PRO A 145 7.87 7.82 -0.62
N ILE A 146 8.70 8.49 0.17
CA ILE A 146 9.19 8.02 1.47
C ILE A 146 8.71 8.95 2.58
N VAL A 147 8.14 8.36 3.63
CA VAL A 147 7.87 9.02 4.90
C VAL A 147 8.85 8.46 5.94
N ALA A 148 9.80 9.26 6.39
CA ALA A 148 10.75 8.90 7.43
C ALA A 148 10.15 9.23 8.80
N MET A 149 10.07 8.24 9.68
CA MET A 149 9.59 8.41 11.04
C MET A 149 10.72 8.37 12.05
N ASN A 150 10.51 9.05 13.18
CA ASN A 150 11.48 9.14 14.28
C ASN A 150 12.87 9.63 13.84
N ALA A 151 12.89 10.41 12.76
CA ALA A 151 14.04 11.12 12.25
C ALA A 151 13.67 12.61 12.10
N PRO A 152 14.38 13.54 12.74
CA PRO A 152 14.37 14.95 12.37
C PRO A 152 14.73 15.09 10.88
N ALA A 153 14.12 16.08 10.23
CA ALA A 153 14.49 16.44 8.88
C ALA A 153 15.99 16.81 8.81
N PRO A 154 16.69 16.45 7.73
CA PRO A 154 18.03 16.97 7.45
C PRO A 154 17.98 18.49 7.23
N GLU A 155 19.12 19.15 7.38
CA GLU A 155 19.24 20.60 7.11
C GLU A 155 18.99 20.91 5.63
N ASP A 156 19.49 20.06 4.74
CA ASP A 156 19.26 20.18 3.30
C ASP A 156 17.85 19.66 2.92
N PRO A 157 17.13 20.37 2.03
CA PRO A 157 15.84 19.90 1.54
C PRO A 157 15.92 18.53 0.88
N THR A 158 14.96 17.66 1.17
CA THR A 158 14.83 16.35 0.51
C THR A 158 13.39 16.11 0.04
N SER A 159 13.21 15.12 -0.83
CA SER A 159 11.91 14.66 -1.33
C SER A 159 11.11 13.86 -0.29
N ALA A 160 11.74 13.41 0.81
CA ALA A 160 11.07 12.67 1.86
C ALA A 160 10.30 13.59 2.81
N VAL A 161 9.20 13.06 3.34
CA VAL A 161 8.45 13.69 4.44
C VAL A 161 8.97 13.12 5.76
N PHE A 162 9.26 13.98 6.73
CA PHE A 162 9.75 13.58 8.05
C PHE A 162 8.66 13.78 9.11
N VAL A 163 8.45 12.75 9.93
CA VAL A 163 7.50 12.76 11.05
C VAL A 163 8.25 12.34 12.31
N SER A 164 8.47 13.27 13.23
CA SER A 164 9.18 13.01 14.48
C SER A 164 8.56 13.76 15.65
N CYS A 165 8.82 13.29 16.86
CA CYS A 165 8.54 14.03 18.08
C CYS A 165 9.74 14.90 18.43
N ASP A 166 9.49 16.00 19.15
CA ASP A 166 10.54 16.79 19.79
C ASP A 166 11.10 16.02 21.00
N ASN A 167 12.04 15.13 20.72
CA ASN A 167 12.68 14.32 21.76
C ASN A 167 13.60 15.15 22.66
N GLU A 168 14.14 16.26 22.16
CA GLU A 168 15.01 17.15 22.94
C GLU A 168 14.18 17.89 23.99
N GLY A 169 13.13 18.60 23.58
CA GLY A 169 12.19 19.22 24.50
C GLY A 169 11.50 18.19 25.40
N GLY A 170 11.24 16.98 24.91
CA GLY A 170 10.71 15.88 25.72
C GLY A 170 11.64 15.44 26.85
N ILE A 171 12.96 15.42 26.61
CA ILE A 171 13.95 15.12 27.66
C ILE A 171 14.08 16.27 28.64
N GLU A 172 14.13 17.52 28.17
CA GLU A 172 14.17 18.70 29.05
C GLU A 172 13.02 18.69 30.06
N LEU A 173 11.78 18.45 29.58
CA LEU A 173 10.59 18.33 30.43
C LEU A 173 10.62 17.15 31.41
N ALA A 174 11.41 16.10 31.13
CA ALA A 174 11.48 14.91 31.96
C ALA A 174 12.52 15.01 33.09
N VAL A 175 13.51 15.91 32.94
CA VAL A 175 14.58 16.10 33.93
C VAL A 175 14.35 17.27 34.88
N ASP A 176 13.44 18.19 34.53
CA ASP A 176 12.92 19.26 35.41
C ASP A 176 11.96 18.73 36.48
#